data_AF-A0A964NSW0-F1
#
_entry.id   AF-A0A964NSW0-F1
#
_cell.length_a   1.000
_cell.length_b   1.000
_cell.length_c   1.000
_cell.angle_alpha   90.00
_cell.angle_beta   90.00
_cell.angle_gamma   90.00
#
_symmetry.space_group_name_H-M   'P 1'
#
loop_
_entity.id
_entity.type
_entity.pdbx_description
1 polymer ?
#
loop_
_entity_poly.entity_id
_entity_poly.type
_entity_poly.pdbx_seq_one_letter_code
_entity_poly.pdbx_strand_id
1 'polypeptide(L)'
;MAKNGTVVRHTTKQLEALRRRGKSRTDWAKVDATGARALKASIAADPDDTHAALDWTRAVRGLPPPKRAIKLRIDADVLAWFRATGKGYQTRMNNVLRAYAKRGKSVR
;
A
#
# COMPACT_ATOMS: atom_id res chain seq x y z
N MET A 1 2.77 5.95 -32.22
CA MET A 1 3.87 5.25 -31.52
C MET A 1 3.33 3.94 -30.95
N ALA A 2 3.79 2.79 -31.43
CA ALA A 2 3.31 1.49 -31.00
C ALA A 2 3.86 1.16 -29.60
N LYS A 3 2.97 0.85 -28.66
CA LYS A 3 3.37 0.33 -27.34
C LYS A 3 3.78 -1.14 -27.51
N ASN A 4 5.08 -1.39 -27.71
CA ASN A 4 5.63 -2.74 -27.61
C ASN A 4 5.62 -3.16 -26.14
N GLY A 5 4.52 -3.77 -25.70
CA GLY A 5 4.36 -4.23 -24.32
C GLY A 5 5.24 -5.45 -24.04
N THR A 6 6.45 -5.25 -23.55
CA THR A 6 7.38 -6.32 -23.10
C THR A 6 6.89 -7.04 -21.83
N VAL A 7 5.84 -6.52 -21.18
CA VAL A 7 5.30 -7.07 -19.93
C VAL A 7 4.30 -8.19 -20.25
N VAL A 8 4.69 -9.44 -19.96
CA VAL A 8 3.87 -10.65 -20.16
C VAL A 8 3.53 -11.26 -18.81
N ARG A 9 2.31 -11.78 -18.67
CA ARG A 9 1.89 -12.52 -17.47
C ARG A 9 2.16 -14.01 -17.65
N HIS A 10 2.88 -14.59 -16.70
CA HIS A 10 3.06 -16.04 -16.60
C HIS A 10 2.60 -16.55 -15.24
N THR A 11 2.00 -17.72 -15.22
CA THR A 11 1.76 -18.47 -13.98
C THR A 11 3.04 -19.20 -13.55
N THR A 12 3.12 -19.61 -12.29
CA THR A 12 4.27 -20.37 -11.75
C THR A 12 4.56 -21.62 -12.57
N LYS A 13 3.53 -22.41 -12.90
CA LYS A 13 3.65 -23.61 -13.75
C LYS A 13 4.22 -23.30 -15.13
N GLN A 14 3.83 -22.17 -15.73
CA GLN A 14 4.35 -21.74 -17.03
C GLN A 14 5.82 -21.34 -16.93
N LEU A 15 6.22 -20.62 -15.87
CA LEU A 15 7.64 -20.26 -15.64
C LEU A 15 8.51 -21.50 -15.46
N GLU A 16 8.05 -22.49 -14.68
CA GLU A 16 8.75 -23.77 -14.51
C GLU A 16 8.89 -24.54 -15.83
N ALA A 17 7.80 -24.62 -16.62
CA ALA A 17 7.83 -25.25 -17.94
C ALA A 17 8.81 -24.53 -18.89
N LEU A 18 8.88 -23.20 -18.85
CA LEU A 18 9.84 -22.41 -19.63
C LEU A 18 11.28 -22.68 -19.20
N ARG A 19 11.55 -22.79 -17.89
CA ARG A 19 12.87 -23.17 -17.37
C ARG A 19 13.27 -24.57 -17.83
N ARG A 20 12.40 -25.58 -17.67
CA ARG A 20 12.65 -26.96 -18.12
C ARG A 20 12.92 -27.06 -19.63
N ARG A 21 12.28 -26.22 -20.43
CA ARG A 21 12.43 -26.19 -21.89
C ARG A 21 13.60 -25.32 -22.36
N GLY A 22 14.39 -24.71 -21.45
CA GLY A 22 15.47 -23.80 -21.79
C GLY A 22 15.02 -22.48 -22.42
N LYS A 23 13.73 -22.14 -22.32
CA LYS A 23 13.13 -20.92 -22.89
C LYS A 23 13.02 -19.78 -21.87
N SER A 24 13.54 -19.99 -20.66
CA SER A 24 13.69 -18.92 -19.67
C SER A 24 14.72 -17.91 -20.17
N ARG A 25 14.34 -16.63 -20.22
CA ARG A 25 15.26 -15.54 -20.57
C ARG A 25 16.13 -15.07 -19.40
N THR A 26 15.85 -15.58 -18.19
CA THR A 26 16.61 -15.27 -16.97
C THR A 26 17.84 -16.17 -16.88
N ASP A 27 18.99 -15.57 -16.61
CA ASP A 27 20.24 -16.26 -16.27
C ASP A 27 20.19 -16.77 -14.81
N TRP A 28 19.74 -18.01 -14.64
CA TRP A 28 19.61 -18.63 -13.33
C TRP A 28 20.96 -18.99 -12.70
N ALA A 29 21.97 -19.32 -13.51
CA ALA A 29 23.31 -19.63 -13.00
C ALA A 29 23.93 -18.42 -12.32
N LYS A 30 23.77 -17.22 -12.90
CA LYS A 30 24.19 -15.96 -12.27
C LYS A 30 23.41 -15.65 -10.99
N VAL A 31 22.09 -15.87 -10.98
CA VAL A 31 21.26 -15.64 -9.78
C VAL A 31 21.70 -16.55 -8.64
N ASP A 32 21.88 -17.84 -8.92
CA ASP A 32 22.28 -18.83 -7.91
C ASP A 32 23.72 -18.59 -7.41
N ALA A 33 24.61 -18.11 -8.27
CA ALA A 33 25.97 -17.73 -7.90
C ALA A 33 26.04 -16.41 -7.10
N THR A 34 25.00 -15.55 -7.19
CA THR A 34 24.99 -14.26 -6.50
C THR A 34 24.67 -14.47 -5.01
N GLY A 35 25.72 -14.49 -4.19
CA GLY A 35 25.57 -14.60 -2.74
C GLY A 35 24.88 -13.38 -2.10
N ALA A 36 24.30 -13.60 -0.91
CA ALA A 36 23.54 -12.58 -0.18
C ALA A 36 24.31 -11.28 0.08
N ARG A 37 25.64 -11.35 0.27
CA ARG A 37 26.49 -10.17 0.47
C ARG A 37 26.57 -9.30 -0.78
N ALA A 38 26.80 -9.91 -1.94
CA ALA A 38 26.86 -9.21 -3.21
C ALA A 38 25.50 -8.60 -3.57
N LEU A 39 24.42 -9.33 -3.32
CA LEU A 39 23.06 -8.83 -3.50
C LEU A 39 22.78 -7.59 -2.63
N LYS A 40 23.10 -7.65 -1.34
CA LYS A 40 22.92 -6.50 -0.42
C LYS A 40 23.75 -5.29 -0.84
N ALA A 41 24.99 -5.49 -1.27
CA ALA A 41 25.83 -4.41 -1.78
C ALA A 41 25.25 -3.79 -3.05
N SER A 42 24.69 -4.60 -3.96
CA SER A 42 24.01 -4.12 -5.17
C SER A 42 22.78 -3.29 -4.85
N ILE A 43 21.95 -3.71 -3.88
CA ILE A 43 20.76 -2.95 -3.44
C ILE A 43 21.18 -1.61 -2.83
N ALA A 44 22.17 -1.62 -1.93
CA ALA A 44 22.63 -0.41 -1.25
C ALA A 44 23.30 0.62 -2.18
N ALA A 45 23.83 0.16 -3.32
CA ALA A 45 24.45 1.01 -4.34
C ALA A 45 23.46 1.47 -5.42
N ASP A 46 22.19 1.03 -5.36
CA ASP A 46 21.18 1.38 -6.36
C ASP A 46 20.70 2.83 -6.17
N PRO A 47 20.99 3.75 -7.11
CA PRO A 47 20.55 5.14 -7.01
C PRO A 47 19.03 5.31 -7.12
N ASP A 48 18.33 4.32 -7.67
CA ASP A 48 16.87 4.33 -7.81
C ASP A 48 16.16 3.82 -6.54
N ASP A 49 16.88 3.21 -5.59
CA ASP A 49 16.36 2.83 -4.27
C ASP A 49 16.19 4.04 -3.35
N THR A 50 15.25 4.89 -3.74
CA THR A 50 14.85 6.10 -3.01
C THR A 50 13.96 5.82 -1.81
N HIS A 51 13.70 4.55 -1.49
CA HIS A 51 12.81 4.17 -0.42
C HIS A 51 13.49 4.31 0.93
N ALA A 52 12.95 5.17 1.80
CA ALA A 52 13.34 5.19 3.21
C ALA A 52 13.09 3.81 3.84
N ALA A 53 13.93 3.40 4.78
CA ALA A 53 13.71 2.19 5.57
C ALA A 53 12.36 2.29 6.30
N LEU A 54 11.32 1.71 5.69
CA LEU A 54 9.98 1.69 6.25
C LEU A 54 9.96 0.73 7.42
N ASP A 55 9.59 1.24 8.60
CA ASP A 55 9.34 0.41 9.78
C ASP A 55 8.01 -0.33 9.62
N TRP A 56 8.08 -1.50 8.99
CA TRP A 56 6.94 -2.39 8.80
C TRP A 56 6.36 -2.92 10.12
N THR A 57 7.06 -2.80 11.25
CA THR A 57 6.53 -3.20 12.57
C THR A 57 5.46 -2.23 13.07
N ARG A 58 5.48 -0.97 12.61
CA ARG A 58 4.47 0.04 12.89
C ARG A 58 3.35 0.09 11.85
N ALA A 59 3.45 -0.71 10.78
CA ALA A 59 2.39 -0.82 9.80
C ALA A 59 1.14 -1.39 10.49
N VAL A 60 0.09 -0.58 10.59
CA VAL A 60 -1.20 -1.04 11.14
C VAL A 60 -1.79 -2.06 10.19
N ARG A 61 -1.70 -3.33 10.56
CA ARG A 61 -2.27 -4.45 9.80
C ARG A 61 -3.75 -4.60 10.17
N GLY A 62 -4.64 -4.18 9.26
CA GLY A 62 -6.08 -4.45 9.37
C GLY A 62 -6.95 -3.47 8.59
N LEU A 63 -8.06 -3.95 8.05
CA LEU A 63 -9.12 -3.05 7.57
C LEU A 63 -9.66 -2.27 8.77
N PRO A 64 -9.90 -0.95 8.66
CA PRO A 64 -10.61 -0.24 9.70
C PRO A 64 -11.97 -0.91 9.94
N PRO A 65 -12.44 -1.01 11.20
CA PRO A 65 -13.71 -1.64 11.49
C PRO A 65 -14.85 -0.99 10.69
N PRO A 66 -15.87 -1.76 10.28
CA PRO A 66 -16.95 -1.25 9.45
C PRO A 66 -17.66 -0.09 10.15
N LYS A 67 -18.01 0.93 9.36
CA LYS A 67 -18.80 2.07 9.85
C LYS A 67 -20.23 1.61 10.12
N ARG A 68 -20.81 2.06 11.24
CA ARG A 68 -22.22 1.83 11.55
C ARG A 68 -23.05 2.99 11.02
N ALA A 69 -24.04 2.70 10.17
CA ALA A 69 -25.03 3.69 9.76
C ALA A 69 -26.02 3.89 10.91
N ILE A 70 -26.09 5.12 11.43
CA ILE A 70 -27.02 5.50 12.51
C ILE A 70 -27.87 6.68 12.05
N LYS A 71 -29.07 6.81 12.61
CA LYS A 71 -29.88 8.02 12.46
C LYS A 71 -29.44 9.00 13.56
N LEU A 72 -28.80 10.09 13.17
CA LEU A 72 -28.36 11.17 14.06
C LEU A 72 -28.90 12.51 13.54
N ARG A 73 -29.40 13.36 14.43
CA ARG A 73 -29.77 14.74 14.11
C ARG A 73 -28.52 15.62 14.29
N ILE A 74 -28.22 16.44 13.30
CA ILE A 74 -27.11 17.39 13.29
C ILE A 74 -27.71 18.75 12.88
N ASP A 75 -27.21 19.83 13.47
CA ASP A 75 -27.60 21.18 13.11
C ASP A 75 -27.35 21.45 11.62
N ALA A 76 -28.25 22.23 11.02
CA ALA A 76 -28.28 22.42 9.57
C ALA A 76 -27.05 23.17 9.04
N ASP A 77 -26.59 24.16 9.80
CA ASP A 77 -25.39 24.96 9.52
C ASP A 77 -24.10 24.12 9.59
N VAL A 78 -23.98 23.26 10.61
CA VAL A 78 -22.84 22.34 10.76
C VAL A 78 -22.80 21.35 9.59
N LEU A 79 -23.95 20.77 9.23
CA LEU A 79 -24.01 19.86 8.09
C LEU A 79 -23.69 20.56 6.77
N ALA A 80 -24.20 21.78 6.58
CA ALA A 80 -23.91 22.60 5.40
C ALA A 80 -22.41 22.91 5.29
N TRP A 81 -21.78 23.30 6.39
CA TRP A 81 -20.35 23.58 6.45
C TRP A 81 -19.52 22.35 6.04
N PHE A 82 -19.81 21.17 6.59
CA PHE A 82 -19.10 19.95 6.20
C PHE A 82 -19.33 19.62 4.72
N ARG A 83 -20.57 19.71 4.22
CA ARG A 83 -20.88 19.46 2.80
C ARG A 83 -20.11 20.39 1.86
N ALA A 84 -19.92 21.66 2.24
CA ALA A 84 -19.15 22.64 1.46
C ALA A 84 -17.67 22.24 1.30
N THR A 85 -17.13 21.38 2.18
CA THR A 85 -15.75 20.87 2.04
C THR A 85 -15.57 19.88 0.87
N GLY A 86 -16.66 19.47 0.22
CA GLY A 86 -16.66 18.63 -0.98
C GLY A 86 -16.70 17.12 -0.69
N LYS A 87 -16.25 16.32 -1.66
CA LYS A 87 -16.27 14.85 -1.59
C LYS A 87 -15.60 14.35 -0.30
N GLY A 88 -16.23 13.39 0.36
CA GLY A 88 -15.71 12.82 1.60
C GLY A 88 -16.00 13.64 2.86
N TYR A 89 -16.94 14.59 2.83
CA TYR A 89 -17.33 15.36 4.02
C TYR A 89 -17.69 14.47 5.23
N GLN A 90 -18.37 13.34 5.01
CA GLN A 90 -18.70 12.40 6.09
C GLN A 90 -17.45 11.79 6.74
N THR A 91 -16.40 11.52 5.96
CA THR A 91 -15.13 11.02 6.49
C THR A 91 -14.45 12.09 7.33
N ARG A 92 -14.46 13.35 6.89
CA ARG A 92 -13.96 14.49 7.68
C ARG A 92 -14.72 14.67 8.99
N MET A 93 -16.05 14.65 8.93
CA MET A 93 -16.91 14.71 10.12
C MET A 93 -16.60 13.58 11.09
N ASN A 94 -16.45 12.34 10.61
CA ASN A 94 -16.09 11.20 11.44
C ASN A 94 -14.69 11.33 12.08
N ASN A 95 -13.72 11.94 11.39
CA ASN A 95 -12.39 12.18 11.93
C ASN A 95 -12.42 13.20 13.09
N VAL A 96 -13.25 14.25 12.98
CA VAL A 96 -13.47 15.22 14.06
C VAL A 96 -14.06 14.54 15.29
N LEU A 97 -15.12 13.73 15.10
CA LEU A 97 -15.73 12.96 16.19
C LEU A 97 -14.72 12.01 16.86
N ARG A 98 -13.88 11.34 16.08
CA ARG A 98 -12.83 10.46 16.60
C ARG A 98 -11.76 11.22 17.40
N ALA A 99 -11.34 12.38 16.92
CA ALA A 99 -10.36 13.22 17.62
C ALA A 99 -10.91 13.70 18.96
N TYR A 100 -12.16 14.16 18.98
CA TYR A 100 -12.86 14.55 20.21
C TYR A 100 -12.94 13.39 21.21
N ALA A 101 -13.39 12.21 20.75
CA ALA A 101 -13.48 11.02 21.58
C ALA A 101 -12.12 10.57 22.15
N LYS A 102 -11.04 10.64 21.35
CA LYS A 102 -9.68 10.32 21.82
C LYS A 102 -9.22 11.27 22.93
N ARG A 103 -9.47 12.57 22.78
CA ARG A 103 -9.13 13.57 23.79
C ARG A 103 -9.84 13.30 25.11
N GLY A 104 -11.14 12.98 25.07
CA GLY A 104 -11.92 12.65 26.27
C GLY A 104 -11.48 11.37 26.99
N LYS A 105 -10.88 10.41 26.27
CA LYS A 105 -10.33 9.17 26.87
C LYS A 105 -9.00 9.36 27.59
N SER A 106 -8.29 10.46 27.33
CA SER A 106 -6.99 10.75 27.94
C SER A 106 -7.09 11.48 29.28
N VAL A 107 -8.31 11.84 29.71
CA VAL A 107 -8.60 12.63 30.92
C VAL A 107 -9.30 11.77 32.00
N ARG A 108 -9.18 10.43 31.90
CA ARG A 108 -9.66 9.48 32.92
C ARG A 108 -8.59 8.47 33.23
#